data_AF-A0A829GRI6-F1
#
_entry.id   AF-A0A829GRI6-F1
#
_cell.length_a   1.000
_cell.length_b   1.000
_cell.length_c   1.000
_cell.angle_alpha   90.00
_cell.angle_beta   90.00
_cell.angle_gamma   90.00
#
_symmetry.space_group_name_H-M   'P 1'
#
loop_
_entity.id
_entity.type
_entity.pdbx_description
1 polymer ?
#
loop_
_entity_poly.entity_id
_entity_poly.type
_entity_poly.pdbx_seq_one_letter_code
_entity_poly.pdbx_strand_id
1 'polypeptide(L)'
;MNEEKLYAVKNDEGKYWDFKNLDVFGGLYNVSRPFTVSEEVAKSVANDHGGHVVTFVEEPEKVVLTKEQAKIVEEARVSDIPATYISERTPSYDEEPLMNAYVNGYTVAKEKKYLVYKELDGKQKNKLFAQAYRSSIYFGTISWILTNEVKSGSWARFAESEIEQYGLQDCEKEEVTDDE
;
A
#
# COMPACT_ATOMS: atom_id res chain seq x y z
N MET A 1 -21.79 -7.19 -2.58
CA MET A 1 -22.55 -5.94 -2.47
C MET A 1 -22.04 -5.04 -3.57
N ASN A 2 -22.89 -4.47 -4.43
CA ASN A 2 -22.45 -3.45 -5.38
C ASN A 2 -22.21 -2.17 -4.58
N GLU A 3 -20.95 -1.74 -4.49
CA GLU A 3 -20.55 -0.47 -3.87
C GLU A 3 -20.98 0.70 -4.78
N GLU A 4 -22.29 0.95 -4.88
CA GLU A 4 -22.78 2.13 -5.59
C GLU A 4 -22.39 3.38 -4.79
N LYS A 5 -21.36 4.08 -5.27
CA LYS A 5 -20.91 5.34 -4.69
C LYS A 5 -21.98 6.41 -4.89
N LEU A 6 -22.31 7.12 -3.81
CA LEU A 6 -23.22 8.27 -3.82
C LEU A 6 -22.40 9.55 -3.73
N TYR A 7 -22.54 10.41 -4.73
CA TYR A 7 -21.83 11.67 -4.85
C TYR A 7 -22.76 12.83 -4.52
N ALA A 8 -22.27 13.80 -3.77
CA ALA A 8 -22.91 15.07 -3.46
C ALA A 8 -22.04 16.23 -3.97
N VAL A 9 -22.63 17.40 -4.17
CA VAL A 9 -21.86 18.65 -4.37
C VAL A 9 -22.12 19.56 -3.19
N LYS A 10 -21.06 19.96 -2.50
CA LYS A 10 -21.11 20.78 -1.29
C LYS A 10 -20.41 22.11 -1.53
N ASN A 11 -21.02 23.22 -1.13
CA ASN A 11 -20.39 24.54 -1.20
C ASN A 11 -19.60 24.86 0.07
N ASP A 12 -18.89 25.99 0.07
CA ASP A 12 -18.05 26.42 1.21
C ASP A 12 -18.86 26.78 2.46
N GLU A 13 -20.16 27.03 2.32
CA GLU A 13 -21.10 27.22 3.44
C GLU A 13 -21.61 25.90 4.03
N GLY A 14 -21.19 24.76 3.48
CA GLY A 14 -21.59 23.43 3.89
C GLY A 14 -23.00 23.01 3.45
N LYS A 15 -23.60 23.71 2.50
CA LYS A 15 -24.88 23.37 1.87
C LYS A 15 -24.66 22.41 0.70
N TYR A 16 -25.68 21.61 0.40
CA TYR A 16 -25.66 20.58 -0.64
C TYR A 16 -26.50 21.02 -1.85
N TRP A 17 -26.06 20.61 -3.04
CA TRP A 17 -26.81 20.79 -4.27
C TRP A 17 -28.05 19.89 -4.32
N ASP A 18 -29.21 20.43 -4.72
CA ASP A 18 -30.41 19.63 -4.97
C ASP A 18 -30.48 19.16 -6.43
N PHE A 19 -30.18 17.89 -6.67
CA PHE A 19 -30.21 17.25 -7.99
C PHE A 19 -31.62 17.00 -8.55
N LYS A 20 -32.69 17.33 -7.83
CA LYS A 20 -34.07 17.03 -8.27
C LYS A 20 -34.87 18.27 -8.65
N ASN A 21 -34.85 19.34 -7.85
CA ASN A 21 -35.92 20.34 -7.93
C ASN A 21 -35.52 21.81 -7.91
N LEU A 22 -34.29 22.17 -7.54
CA LEU A 22 -34.06 23.55 -7.09
C LEU A 22 -32.88 24.30 -7.70
N ASP A 23 -31.97 23.65 -8.44
CA ASP A 23 -30.73 24.28 -8.97
C ASP A 23 -30.06 25.26 -7.98
N VAL A 24 -30.17 24.96 -6.68
CA VAL A 24 -29.64 25.79 -5.60
C VAL A 24 -29.06 24.93 -4.49
N PHE A 25 -28.12 25.54 -3.77
CA PHE A 25 -27.56 24.99 -2.56
C PHE A 25 -28.50 25.18 -1.37
N GLY A 26 -28.85 24.09 -0.70
CA GLY A 26 -29.66 24.09 0.52
C GLY A 26 -29.03 23.28 1.64
N GLY A 27 -29.51 23.48 2.87
CA GLY A 27 -29.16 22.58 3.98
C GLY A 27 -29.62 21.15 3.68
N LEU A 28 -28.90 20.15 4.19
CA LEU A 28 -29.15 18.73 3.89
C LEU A 28 -30.62 18.30 4.10
N TYR A 29 -31.28 18.84 5.13
CA TYR A 29 -32.69 18.54 5.45
C TYR A 29 -33.71 19.27 4.56
N ASN A 30 -33.27 20.26 3.78
CA ASN A 30 -34.12 21.11 2.95
C ASN A 30 -34.04 20.76 1.46
N VAL A 31 -33.03 20.00 1.05
CA VAL A 31 -32.85 19.56 -0.34
C VAL A 31 -33.55 18.24 -0.56
N SER A 32 -34.26 18.14 -1.68
CA SER A 32 -35.08 16.97 -1.99
C SER A 32 -34.26 15.79 -2.54
N ARG A 33 -33.10 16.08 -3.16
CA ARG A 33 -32.14 15.05 -3.57
C ARG A 33 -30.70 15.57 -3.46
N PRO A 34 -30.03 15.36 -2.31
CA PRO A 34 -28.65 15.85 -2.11
C PRO A 34 -27.57 15.06 -2.84
N PHE A 35 -27.92 13.97 -3.56
CA PHE A 35 -26.94 13.07 -4.16
C PHE A 35 -27.33 12.56 -5.55
N THR A 36 -26.30 12.11 -6.27
CA THR A 36 -26.37 11.37 -7.53
C THR A 36 -25.45 10.14 -7.48
N VAL A 37 -25.75 9.13 -8.30
CA VAL A 37 -24.89 7.94 -8.49
C VAL A 37 -23.83 8.17 -9.58
N SER A 38 -23.94 9.25 -10.36
CA SER A 38 -23.00 9.57 -11.44
C SER A 38 -21.99 10.61 -10.98
N GLU A 39 -20.72 10.22 -10.91
CA GLU A 39 -19.60 11.12 -10.61
C GLU A 39 -19.49 12.25 -11.64
N GLU A 40 -19.71 11.94 -12.93
CA GLU A 40 -19.66 12.92 -14.01
C GLU A 40 -20.71 14.01 -13.84
N VAL A 41 -21.93 13.64 -13.46
CA VAL A 41 -23.01 14.58 -13.17
C VAL A 41 -22.65 15.46 -11.97
N ALA A 42 -22.09 14.89 -10.90
CA ALA A 42 -21.64 15.67 -9.75
C ALA A 42 -20.51 16.65 -10.11
N LYS A 43 -19.53 16.21 -10.92
CA LYS A 43 -18.44 17.07 -11.41
C LYS A 43 -18.94 18.20 -12.31
N SER A 44 -19.89 17.92 -13.21
CA SER A 44 -20.50 18.95 -14.06
C SER A 44 -21.16 20.01 -13.20
N VAL A 45 -22.00 19.60 -12.23
CA VAL A 45 -22.67 20.53 -11.32
C VAL A 45 -21.68 21.37 -10.53
N ALA A 46 -20.61 20.78 -10.00
CA ALA A 46 -19.58 21.52 -9.27
C ALA A 46 -18.86 22.55 -10.16
N ASN A 47 -18.61 22.22 -11.43
CA ASN A 47 -18.02 23.15 -12.40
C ASN A 47 -18.98 24.28 -12.80
N ASP A 48 -20.25 23.96 -13.01
CA ASP A 48 -21.24 24.90 -13.55
C ASP A 48 -21.78 25.85 -12.45
N HIS A 49 -21.91 25.36 -11.22
CA HIS A 49 -22.58 26.07 -10.12
C HIS A 49 -21.68 26.33 -8.90
N GLY A 50 -20.42 25.88 -8.94
CA GLY A 50 -19.46 25.99 -7.84
C GLY A 50 -19.60 24.86 -6.81
N GLY A 51 -18.73 24.89 -5.80
CA GLY A 51 -18.62 23.85 -4.77
C GLY A 51 -17.64 22.73 -5.14
N HIS A 52 -17.67 21.64 -4.38
CA HIS A 52 -16.80 20.49 -4.56
C HIS A 52 -17.59 19.18 -4.43
N VAL A 53 -17.16 18.17 -5.18
CA VAL A 53 -17.76 16.83 -5.13
C VAL A 53 -17.29 16.11 -3.86
N VAL A 54 -18.23 15.54 -3.11
CA VAL A 54 -17.98 14.69 -1.94
C VAL A 54 -18.70 13.36 -2.10
N THR A 55 -18.21 12.29 -1.49
CA THR A 55 -18.95 11.02 -1.41
C THR A 55 -19.64 10.88 -0.06
N PHE A 56 -20.89 10.40 -0.04
CA PHE A 56 -21.64 10.16 1.20
C PHE A 56 -21.13 8.94 1.98
N VAL A 57 -20.53 8.00 1.25
CA VAL A 57 -19.79 6.88 1.82
C VAL A 57 -18.33 7.21 1.56
N GLU A 58 -17.62 7.59 2.61
CA GLU A 58 -16.17 7.68 2.57
C GLU A 58 -15.63 6.26 2.40
N GLU A 59 -14.67 6.05 1.50
CA GLU A 59 -14.00 4.75 1.44
C GLU A 59 -13.34 4.52 2.80
N PRO A 60 -13.56 3.36 3.43
CA PRO A 60 -12.99 3.12 4.74
C PRO A 60 -11.45 3.13 4.63
N GLU A 61 -10.79 3.62 5.68
CA GLU A 61 -9.34 3.67 5.71
C GLU A 61 -8.75 2.25 5.53
N LYS A 62 -7.95 2.08 4.48
CA LYS A 62 -7.36 0.79 4.13
C LYS A 62 -6.22 0.47 5.09
N VAL A 63 -6.21 -0.77 5.58
CA VAL A 63 -5.14 -1.26 6.45
C VAL A 63 -3.89 -1.54 5.63
N VAL A 64 -2.70 -1.20 6.14
CA VAL A 64 -1.42 -1.60 5.52
C VAL A 64 -1.02 -2.96 6.07
N LEU A 65 -0.94 -3.99 5.22
CA LEU A 65 -0.59 -5.36 5.58
C LEU A 65 0.74 -5.80 4.97
N THR A 66 1.43 -6.73 5.62
CA THR A 66 2.53 -7.48 4.99
C THR A 66 1.99 -8.42 3.90
N LYS A 67 2.86 -8.93 3.01
CA LYS A 67 2.48 -9.91 1.99
C LYS A 67 1.84 -11.18 2.57
N GLU A 68 2.40 -11.68 3.68
CA GLU A 68 1.85 -12.88 4.35
C GLU A 68 0.48 -12.61 4.98
N GLN A 69 0.32 -11.46 5.64
CA GLN A 69 -0.98 -11.04 6.19
C GLN A 69 -2.04 -10.85 5.09
N ALA A 70 -1.67 -10.21 3.97
CA ALA A 70 -2.55 -10.04 2.82
C ALA A 70 -3.01 -11.39 2.26
N LYS A 71 -2.10 -12.37 2.17
CA LYS A 71 -2.43 -13.73 1.73
C LYS A 71 -3.46 -14.40 2.65
N ILE A 72 -3.35 -14.23 3.97
CA ILE A 72 -4.34 -14.74 4.92
C ILE A 72 -5.72 -14.12 4.65
N VAL A 73 -5.80 -12.81 4.39
CA VAL A 73 -7.07 -12.13 4.09
C VAL A 73 -7.69 -12.63 2.78
N GLU A 74 -6.89 -12.83 1.73
CA GLU A 74 -7.39 -13.37 0.46
C GLU A 74 -7.90 -14.81 0.61
N GLU A 75 -7.17 -15.66 1.31
CA GLU A 75 -7.60 -17.04 1.55
C GLU A 75 -8.83 -17.10 2.46
N ALA A 76 -8.97 -16.18 3.42
CA ALA A 76 -10.15 -16.07 4.25
C ALA A 76 -11.41 -15.77 3.43
N ARG A 77 -11.33 -14.99 2.34
CA ARG A 77 -12.48 -14.62 1.48
C ARG A 77 -13.12 -15.80 0.77
N VAL A 78 -12.37 -16.87 0.55
CA VAL A 78 -12.85 -18.12 -0.08
C VAL A 78 -13.09 -19.24 0.92
N SER A 79 -12.86 -18.99 2.21
CA SER A 79 -13.15 -19.93 3.30
C SER A 79 -14.63 -19.95 3.64
N ASP A 80 -15.14 -21.10 4.06
CA ASP A 80 -16.52 -21.26 4.54
C ASP A 80 -16.79 -20.39 5.78
N ILE A 81 -15.77 -20.18 6.62
CA ILE A 81 -15.85 -19.37 7.84
C ILE A 81 -14.62 -18.45 7.90
N PRO A 82 -14.66 -17.27 7.25
CA PRO A 82 -13.53 -16.35 7.15
C PRO A 82 -12.98 -15.91 8.52
N ALA A 83 -13.85 -15.67 9.49
CA ALA A 83 -13.45 -15.25 10.85
C ALA A 83 -12.58 -16.32 11.54
N THR A 84 -13.00 -17.60 11.47
CA THR A 84 -12.22 -18.72 12.03
C THR A 84 -10.90 -18.91 11.28
N TYR A 85 -10.91 -18.73 9.95
CA TYR A 85 -9.70 -18.82 9.14
C TYR A 85 -8.63 -17.82 9.56
N ILE A 86 -9.04 -16.56 9.77
CA ILE A 86 -8.17 -15.47 10.23
C ILE A 86 -7.67 -15.77 11.65
N SER A 87 -8.55 -16.17 12.56
CA SER A 87 -8.16 -16.40 13.96
C SER A 87 -7.16 -17.54 14.12
N GLU A 88 -7.34 -18.64 13.39
CA GLU A 88 -6.42 -19.79 13.45
C GLU A 88 -5.02 -19.51 12.92
N ARG A 89 -4.88 -18.48 12.05
CA ARG A 89 -3.61 -18.13 11.38
C ARG A 89 -2.95 -16.89 11.97
N THR A 90 -3.49 -16.37 13.07
CA THR A 90 -2.94 -15.20 13.74
C THR A 90 -2.34 -15.62 15.09
N PRO A 91 -1.00 -15.62 15.25
CA PRO A 91 -0.34 -16.24 16.40
C PRO A 91 -0.51 -15.51 17.74
N SER A 92 -1.22 -14.37 17.84
CA SER A 92 -1.16 -13.50 19.04
C SER A 92 -2.37 -12.59 19.31
N TYR A 93 -3.63 -13.02 19.09
CA TYR A 93 -4.84 -12.20 19.32
C TYR A 93 -4.87 -10.83 18.62
N ASP A 94 -3.88 -10.51 17.78
CA ASP A 94 -3.76 -9.30 16.98
C ASP A 94 -4.44 -9.51 15.62
N GLU A 95 -5.70 -9.95 15.68
CA GLU A 95 -6.54 -10.24 14.51
C GLU A 95 -7.19 -8.96 13.96
N GLU A 96 -7.25 -7.91 14.78
CA GLU A 96 -7.90 -6.64 14.45
C GLU A 96 -7.42 -6.05 13.12
N PRO A 97 -6.11 -6.00 12.78
CA PRO A 97 -5.66 -5.51 11.49
C PRO A 97 -6.16 -6.35 10.31
N LEU A 98 -6.23 -7.68 10.46
CA LEU A 98 -6.69 -8.61 9.43
C LEU A 98 -8.21 -8.55 9.25
N MET A 99 -8.94 -8.42 10.34
CA MET A 99 -10.40 -8.27 10.34
C MET A 99 -10.80 -6.92 9.72
N ASN A 100 -10.09 -5.84 10.09
CA ASN A 100 -10.28 -4.53 9.48
C ASN A 100 -9.91 -4.55 7.99
N ALA A 101 -8.81 -5.20 7.60
CA ALA A 101 -8.42 -5.39 6.20
C ALA A 101 -9.44 -6.20 5.40
N TYR A 102 -10.07 -7.20 6.00
CA TYR A 102 -11.09 -8.01 5.37
C TYR A 102 -12.32 -7.18 4.99
N VAL A 103 -12.75 -6.28 5.90
CA VAL A 103 -13.95 -5.43 5.74
C VAL A 103 -13.68 -4.17 4.93
N ASN A 104 -12.62 -3.43 5.28
CA ASN A 104 -12.31 -2.11 4.73
C ASN A 104 -11.38 -2.16 3.50
N GLY A 105 -10.83 -3.34 3.22
CA GLY A 105 -9.75 -3.50 2.25
C GLY A 105 -8.39 -3.16 2.83
N TYR A 106 -7.34 -3.47 2.06
CA TYR A 106 -5.96 -3.28 2.49
C TYR A 106 -5.06 -2.83 1.33
N THR A 107 -3.88 -2.36 1.69
CA THR A 107 -2.74 -2.18 0.80
C THR A 107 -1.58 -3.04 1.28
N VAL A 108 -0.75 -3.54 0.37
CA VAL A 108 0.41 -4.34 0.72
C VAL A 108 1.60 -3.42 0.95
N ALA A 109 2.20 -3.50 2.14
CA ALA A 109 3.45 -2.83 2.45
C ALA A 109 4.50 -3.22 1.41
N LYS A 110 5.12 -2.22 0.78
CA LYS A 110 6.28 -2.47 -0.09
C LYS A 110 7.37 -3.10 0.78
N GLU A 111 7.81 -4.28 0.39
CA GLU A 111 8.90 -4.97 1.07
C GLU A 111 10.18 -4.14 0.94
N LYS A 112 10.78 -3.77 2.07
CA LYS A 112 12.05 -3.06 2.07
C LYS A 112 13.13 -3.96 1.49
N LYS A 113 13.93 -3.40 0.59
CA LYS A 113 15.07 -4.07 -0.01
C LYS A 113 16.34 -3.34 0.35
N TYR A 114 17.41 -4.09 0.49
CA TYR A 114 18.70 -3.58 0.90
C TYR A 114 19.79 -4.05 -0.07
N LEU A 115 20.74 -3.16 -0.35
CA LEU A 115 22.04 -3.54 -0.90
C LEU A 115 22.93 -3.91 0.27
N VAL A 116 23.59 -5.06 0.19
CA VAL A 116 24.46 -5.56 1.26
C VAL A 116 25.90 -5.57 0.77
N TYR A 117 26.80 -4.95 1.52
CA TYR A 117 28.21 -4.85 1.14
C TYR A 117 29.14 -4.79 2.34
N LYS A 118 30.45 -4.88 2.08
CA LYS A 118 31.52 -4.56 3.02
C LYS A 118 32.50 -3.59 2.36
N GLU A 119 32.80 -2.49 3.05
CA GLU A 119 33.91 -1.63 2.65
C GLU A 119 35.22 -2.36 2.94
N LEU A 120 36.10 -2.42 1.93
CA LEU A 120 37.40 -3.06 2.04
C LEU A 120 38.47 -2.00 2.26
N ASP A 121 39.05 -2.00 3.46
CA ASP A 121 40.17 -1.13 3.78
C ASP A 121 41.46 -1.64 3.11
N GLY A 122 41.92 -0.90 2.10
CA GLY A 122 43.17 -1.16 1.40
C GLY A 122 43.89 0.13 1.03
N LYS A 123 45.21 0.08 0.83
CA LYS A 123 46.08 1.21 0.42
C LYS A 123 45.78 1.78 -1.00
N GLN A 124 44.60 1.51 -1.54
CA GLN A 124 44.17 1.96 -2.86
C GLN A 124 43.62 3.40 -2.75
N LYS A 125 43.76 4.19 -3.83
CA LYS A 125 43.28 5.59 -3.85
C LYS A 125 41.76 5.74 -3.86
N ASN A 126 41.04 4.67 -4.18
CA ASN A 126 39.57 4.63 -4.31
C ASN A 126 38.98 3.62 -3.34
N LYS A 127 37.79 3.92 -2.79
CA LYS A 127 37.01 3.00 -1.96
C LYS A 127 36.65 1.76 -2.78
N LEU A 128 36.88 0.58 -2.21
CA LEU A 128 36.53 -0.70 -2.78
C LEU A 128 35.48 -1.35 -1.90
N PHE A 129 34.45 -1.90 -2.54
CA PHE A 129 33.36 -2.58 -1.87
C PHE A 129 33.32 -4.04 -2.35
N ALA A 130 33.16 -4.96 -1.41
CA ALA A 130 32.67 -6.30 -1.69
C ALA A 130 31.14 -6.26 -1.56
N GLN A 131 30.43 -6.30 -2.68
CA GLN A 131 28.96 -6.30 -2.71
C GLN A 131 28.43 -7.73 -2.83
N ALA A 132 27.44 -8.08 -2.01
CA ALA A 132 26.74 -9.35 -2.10
C ALA A 132 25.73 -9.35 -3.26
N TYR A 133 25.61 -10.48 -3.95
CA TYR A 133 24.59 -10.70 -4.96
C TYR A 133 24.16 -12.17 -5.05
N ARG A 134 22.93 -12.41 -5.52
CA ARG A 134 22.42 -13.75 -5.79
C ARG A 134 23.10 -14.33 -7.02
N SER A 135 23.74 -15.50 -6.87
CA SER A 135 24.36 -16.18 -8.00
C SER A 135 23.29 -16.70 -8.97
N SER A 136 23.46 -16.41 -10.26
CA SER A 136 22.63 -16.99 -11.34
C SER A 136 23.05 -18.41 -11.72
N ILE A 137 24.26 -18.84 -11.32
CA ILE A 137 24.82 -20.15 -11.62
C ILE A 137 24.54 -21.13 -10.48
N TYR A 138 24.66 -20.66 -9.23
CA TYR A 138 24.47 -21.47 -8.03
C TYR A 138 23.26 -20.97 -7.24
N PHE A 139 22.08 -21.49 -7.59
CA PHE A 139 20.83 -21.12 -6.93
C PHE A 139 20.90 -21.29 -5.41
N GLY A 140 20.37 -20.31 -4.67
CA GLY A 140 20.39 -20.32 -3.21
C GLY A 140 21.75 -19.99 -2.59
N THR A 141 22.70 -19.45 -3.37
CA THR A 141 24.01 -19.01 -2.84
C THR A 141 24.26 -17.53 -3.08
N ILE A 142 25.03 -16.94 -2.18
CA ILE A 142 25.54 -15.57 -2.28
C ILE A 142 26.94 -15.60 -2.87
N SER A 143 27.13 -14.76 -3.88
CA SER A 143 28.44 -14.46 -4.44
C SER A 143 28.81 -13.00 -4.13
N TRP A 144 30.11 -12.70 -4.17
CA TRP A 144 30.62 -11.38 -3.86
C TRP A 144 31.29 -10.79 -5.10
N ILE A 145 30.96 -9.54 -5.42
CA ILE A 145 31.59 -8.78 -6.50
C ILE A 145 32.41 -7.65 -5.90
N LEU A 146 33.64 -7.49 -6.41
CA LEU A 146 34.48 -6.35 -6.08
C LEU A 146 34.14 -5.20 -7.02
N THR A 147 33.75 -4.07 -6.44
CA THR A 147 33.32 -2.88 -7.18
C THR A 147 33.82 -1.61 -6.50
N ASN A 148 33.97 -0.54 -7.26
CA ASN A 148 34.32 0.78 -6.71
C ASN A 148 33.07 1.57 -6.27
N GLU A 149 31.88 1.08 -6.61
CA GLU A 149 30.58 1.68 -6.28
C GLU A 149 29.54 0.58 -6.05
N VAL A 150 28.68 0.75 -5.04
CA VAL A 150 27.58 -0.19 -4.76
C VAL A 150 26.50 0.02 -5.83
N LYS A 151 26.13 -1.06 -6.55
CA LYS A 151 25.19 -0.96 -7.67
C LYS A 151 23.83 -1.55 -7.32
N SER A 152 22.77 -0.81 -7.59
CA SER A 152 21.40 -1.31 -7.44
C SER A 152 20.99 -2.11 -8.67
N GLY A 153 21.09 -3.44 -8.58
CA GLY A 153 20.55 -4.38 -9.56
C GLY A 153 19.62 -5.38 -8.89
N SER A 154 18.64 -5.93 -9.60
CA SER A 154 17.67 -6.90 -9.03
C SER A 154 18.33 -8.08 -8.31
N TRP A 155 19.51 -8.50 -8.78
CA TRP A 155 20.34 -9.55 -8.21
C TRP A 155 21.07 -9.16 -6.91
N ALA A 156 21.20 -7.88 -6.59
CA ALA A 156 21.88 -7.35 -5.40
C ALA A 156 20.92 -6.78 -4.33
N ARG A 157 19.61 -6.83 -4.57
CA ARG A 157 18.58 -6.35 -3.63
C ARG A 157 18.06 -7.48 -2.76
N PHE A 158 18.25 -7.41 -1.45
CA PHE A 158 17.84 -8.43 -0.48
C PHE A 158 16.73 -7.94 0.44
N ALA A 159 15.77 -8.80 0.77
CA ALA A 159 14.86 -8.58 1.89
C ALA A 159 15.58 -8.82 3.23
N GLU A 160 15.09 -8.22 4.33
CA GLU A 160 15.69 -8.40 5.66
C GLU A 160 15.73 -9.88 6.08
N SER A 161 14.71 -10.66 5.72
CA SER A 161 14.64 -12.11 5.97
C SER A 161 15.72 -12.90 5.22
N GLU A 162 16.06 -12.49 3.99
CA GLU A 162 17.14 -13.11 3.23
C GLU A 162 18.50 -12.79 3.86
N ILE A 163 18.70 -11.57 4.35
CA ILE A 163 19.94 -11.16 5.04
C ILE A 163 20.19 -12.04 6.26
N GLU A 164 19.15 -12.31 7.05
CA GLU A 164 19.20 -13.23 8.18
C GLU A 164 19.49 -14.68 7.71
N GLN A 165 18.75 -15.16 6.70
CA GLN A 165 18.92 -16.51 6.16
C GLN A 165 20.35 -16.78 5.65
N TYR A 166 20.97 -15.79 5.01
CA TYR A 166 22.33 -15.90 4.48
C TYR A 166 23.42 -15.52 5.48
N GLY A 167 23.07 -15.13 6.72
CA GLY A 167 24.04 -14.74 7.75
C GLY A 167 24.81 -13.46 7.41
N LEU A 168 24.16 -12.53 6.71
CA LEU A 168 24.76 -11.27 6.25
C LEU A 168 24.54 -10.10 7.23
N GLN A 169 24.08 -10.39 8.45
CA GLN A 169 23.69 -9.39 9.45
C GLN A 169 24.84 -8.47 9.88
N ASP A 170 26.08 -8.93 9.81
CA ASP A 170 27.29 -8.17 10.16
C ASP A 170 27.83 -7.30 9.00
N CYS A 171 27.09 -7.18 7.89
CA CYS A 171 27.49 -6.38 6.73
C CYS A 171 26.83 -5.00 6.74
N GLU A 172 27.42 -4.05 6.02
CA GLU A 172 26.79 -2.76 5.77
C GLU A 172 25.56 -2.94 4.87
N LYS A 173 24.50 -2.18 5.16
CA LYS A 173 23.24 -2.22 4.42
C LYS A 173 22.77 -0.84 4.01
N GLU A 174 22.34 -0.72 2.75
CA GLU A 174 21.76 0.50 2.19
C GLU A 174 20.34 0.19 1.72
N GLU A 175 19.34 0.87 2.31
CA GLU A 175 17.93 0.72 1.91
C GLU A 175 17.74 1.29 0.51
N VAL A 176 17.13 0.50 -0.38
CA VAL A 176 16.77 0.94 -1.73
C VAL A 176 15.26 0.90 -1.88
N THR A 177 14.69 2.02 -2.33
CA THR A 177 13.29 2.07 -2.72
C THR A 177 13.15 1.61 -4.17
N ASP A 178 12.05 0.92 -4.49
CA ASP A 178 11.72 0.55 -5.88
C ASP A 178 11.19 1.78 -6.67
N ASP A 179 11.69 3.00 -6.39
CA ASP A 179 11.35 4.22 -7.12
C ASP A 179 12.16 4.30 -8.42
N GLU A 180 11.85 3.40 -9.36
CA GLU A 180 12.01 3.56 -10.82
C GLU A 180 10.88 2.84 -11.56
#